data_AF-A0A534HEY4-F1
#
_entry.id   AF-A0A534HEY4-F1
#
_cell.length_a   1.000
_cell.length_b   1.000
_cell.length_c   1.000
_cell.angle_alpha   90.00
_cell.angle_beta   90.00
_cell.angle_gamma   90.00
#
_symmetry.space_group_name_H-M   'P 1'
#
loop_
_entity.id
_entity.type
_entity.pdbx_description
1 polymer ?
#
loop_
_entity_poly.entity_id
_entity_poly.type
_entity_poly.pdbx_seq_one_letter_code
_entity_poly.pdbx_strand_id
1 'polypeptide(L)' 'MYKNLIIVGGGFAGTKTAQLLEHTLPPDWTLMLISQENFITFNPLLPEVVGASIMPSHVIAPHRQML' A
#
# COMPACT_ATOMS: atom_id res chain seq x y z
N MET A 1 -16.37 -14.14 -17.69
CA MET A 1 -15.34 -14.84 -16.90
C MET A 1 -14.68 -13.79 -16.04
N TYR A 2 -14.80 -13.88 -14.71
CA TYR A 2 -14.15 -12.92 -13.83
C TYR A 2 -12.63 -13.05 -13.94
N LYS A 3 -11.93 -11.92 -14.08
CA LYS A 3 -10.47 -11.86 -14.20
C LYS A 3 -9.87 -11.34 -12.90
N ASN A 4 -8.79 -11.97 -12.45
CA ASN A 4 -8.09 -11.53 -11.24
C ASN A 4 -6.80 -10.80 -11.64
N LEU A 5 -6.63 -9.57 -11.13
CA LEU A 5 -5.37 -8.84 -11.19
C LEU A 5 -4.76 -8.81 -9.78
N ILE A 6 -3.58 -9.41 -9.66
CA ILE A 6 -2.88 -9.51 -8.37
C ILE A 6 -1.65 -8.62 -8.41
N ILE A 7 -1.56 -7.70 -7.45
CA ILE A 7 -0.36 -6.92 -7.17
C ILE A 7 0.35 -7.57 -5.99
N VAL A 8 1.62 -7.94 -6.17
CA VAL A 8 2.45 -8.50 -5.10
C VAL A 8 3.42 -7.43 -4.61
N GLY A 9 3.26 -7.02 -3.35
CA GLY A 9 4.05 -6.00 -2.66
C GLY A 9 3.26 -4.72 -2.38
N GLY A 10 3.02 -4.40 -1.11
CA GLY A 10 2.33 -3.20 -0.65
C GLY A 10 3.21 -1.95 -0.52
N GLY A 11 4.40 -1.91 -1.16
CA GLY A 11 5.24 -0.72 -1.16
C GLY A 11 4.58 0.48 -1.88
N PHE A 12 5.34 1.56 -2.07
CA PHE A 12 4.84 2.79 -2.68
C PHE A 12 4.18 2.56 -4.04
N ALA A 13 4.89 1.84 -4.91
CA ALA A 13 4.40 1.51 -6.24
C ALA A 13 3.14 0.65 -6.17
N GLY A 14 3.17 -0.47 -5.44
CA GLY A 14 2.04 -1.40 -5.38
C GLY A 14 0.78 -0.77 -4.81
N THR A 15 0.89 -0.01 -3.72
CA THR A 15 -0.25 0.71 -3.13
C THR A 15 -0.78 1.78 -4.08
N LYS A 16 0.10 2.56 -4.71
CA LYS A 16 -0.33 3.63 -5.64
C LYS A 16 -0.97 3.07 -6.91
N THR A 17 -0.42 1.98 -7.43
CA THR A 17 -0.99 1.25 -8.57
C THR A 17 -2.35 0.67 -8.20
N ALA A 18 -2.50 0.08 -7.01
CA ALA A 18 -3.79 -0.44 -6.53
C ALA A 18 -4.85 0.68 -6.48
N GLN A 19 -4.54 1.83 -5.87
CA GLN A 19 -5.45 3.00 -5.82
C GLN A 19 -5.88 3.45 -7.21
N LEU A 20 -4.97 3.48 -8.18
CA LEU A 20 -5.29 3.89 -9.55
C LEU A 20 -6.17 2.85 -10.25
N LEU A 21 -5.85 1.58 -10.09
CA LEU A 21 -6.55 0.47 -10.75
C LEU A 21 -7.96 0.24 -10.18
N GLU A 22 -8.18 0.47 -8.89
CA GLU A 22 -9.50 0.36 -8.27
C GLU A 22 -10.55 1.22 -8.96
N HIS A 23 -10.17 2.41 -9.44
CA HIS A 23 -11.08 3.33 -10.12
C HIS A 23 -11.11 3.19 -11.64
N THR A 24 -10.25 2.35 -12.23
CA THR A 24 -10.08 2.26 -13.69
C THR A 24 -10.33 0.87 -14.25
N LEU A 25 -10.35 -0.17 -13.40
CA LEU A 25 -10.59 -1.53 -13.82
C LEU A 25 -12.05 -1.75 -14.27
N PRO A 26 -12.28 -2.49 -15.36
CA PRO A 26 -13.63 -2.86 -15.76
C PRO A 26 -14.34 -3.76 -14.72
N PRO A 27 -15.68 -3.80 -14.70
CA PRO A 27 -16.46 -4.51 -13.66
C PRO A 27 -16.25 -6.03 -13.61
N ASP A 28 -15.73 -6.65 -14.66
CA ASP A 28 -15.42 -8.08 -14.71
C ASP A 28 -14.05 -8.43 -14.07
N TRP A 29 -13.33 -7.44 -13.55
CA TRP A 29 -12.05 -7.62 -12.87
C TRP A 29 -12.17 -7.52 -11.36
N THR A 30 -11.38 -8.35 -10.67
CA THR A 30 -11.15 -8.29 -9.23
C THR A 30 -9.69 -7.93 -8.99
N LEU A 31 -9.46 -6.83 -8.28
CA LEU A 31 -8.14 -6.37 -7.88
C LEU A 31 -7.79 -6.93 -6.49
N MET A 32 -6.59 -7.48 -6.36
CA MET A 32 -6.06 -7.93 -5.06
C MET A 32 -4.64 -7.42 -4.86
N LEU A 33 -4.39 -6.74 -3.74
CA LEU A 33 -3.05 -6.39 -3.28
C LEU A 33 -2.64 -7.40 -2.19
N ILE A 34 -1.57 -8.16 -2.46
CA ILE A 34 -0.97 -9.07 -1.50
C ILE A 34 0.33 -8.46 -1.03
N SER A 35 0.46 -8.23 0.26
CA SER A 35 1.66 -7.70 0.90
C SER A 35 2.00 -8.54 2.12
N GLN A 36 3.29 -8.64 2.45
CA GLN A 36 3.75 -9.31 3.67
C GLN A 36 3.24 -8.59 4.92
N GLU A 37 3.23 -7.26 4.88
CA GLU A 37 2.75 -6.39 5.95
C GLU A 37 1.42 -5.73 5.56
N ASN A 38 0.62 -5.34 6.56
CA ASN A 38 -0.66 -4.67 6.33
C ASN A 38 -0.56 -3.12 6.28
N PHE A 39 0.66 -2.59 6.18
CA PHE A 39 0.98 -1.17 6.13
C PHE A 39 2.17 -0.91 5.19
N ILE A 40 2.27 0.32 4.70
CA ILE A 40 3.48 0.84 4.05
C ILE A 40 4.28 1.69 5.05
N THR A 41 5.61 1.66 4.95
CA THR A 41 6.51 2.55 5.71
C THR A 41 7.04 3.67 4.81
N PHE A 42 7.00 4.90 5.32
CA PHE A 42 7.68 6.04 4.72
C PHE A 42 9.17 6.04 5.11
N ASN A 43 9.93 5.20 4.41
CA ASN A 43 11.36 4.99 4.65
C ASN A 43 12.22 6.27 4.76
N PRO A 44 11.92 7.36 4.02
CA PRO A 44 12.68 8.61 4.17
C PRO A 44 12.69 9.21 5.58
N LEU A 45 11.68 8.91 6.43
CA LEU A 45 11.61 9.42 7.81
C LEU A 45 12.15 8.44 8.87
N LEU A 46 12.79 7.34 8.47
CA LEU A 46 13.37 6.40 9.43
C LEU A 46 14.50 7.00 10.29
N PRO A 47 15.38 7.89 9.78
CA PRO A 47 16.37 8.56 10.62
C PRO A 47 15.76 9.33 11.80
N GLU A 48 14.61 9.96 11.59
CA GLU A 48 13.86 10.73 12.58
C GLU A 48 13.23 9.83 13.64
N VAL A 49 12.76 8.63 13.24
CA VAL A 49 12.29 7.60 14.18
C VAL A 49 13.44 7.07 15.02
N VAL A 50 14.60 6.79 14.41
CA VAL A 50 15.81 6.35 15.13
C VAL A 50 16.29 7.43 16.11
N GLY A 51 16.21 8.71 15.70
CA GLY A 51 16.52 9.87 16.55
C GLY A 51 15.46 10.23 17.58
N ALA A 52 14.36 9.47 17.66
CA ALA A 52 13.21 9.71 18.54
C ALA A 52 12.53 11.08 18.40
N SER A 53 12.73 11.78 17.27
CA SER A 53 12.04 13.04 16.98
C SER A 53 10.61 12.81 16.46
N ILE A 54 10.32 11.61 15.96
CA ILE A 54 9.03 11.18 15.44
C ILE A 54 8.71 9.77 15.95
N MET A 55 7.43 9.50 16.28
CA MET A 55 7.00 8.16 16.68
C MET A 55 6.92 7.21 15.47
N PRO A 56 7.25 5.91 15.61
CA PRO A 56 7.12 4.94 14.52
C PRO A 56 5.73 4.89 13.87
N SER A 57 4.67 5.13 14.65
CA SER A 57 3.30 5.20 14.15
C SER A 57 3.07 6.32 13.13
N HIS A 58 3.88 7.38 13.13
CA HIS A 58 3.76 8.50 12.20
C HIS A 58 4.42 8.22 10.84
N VAL A 59 5.21 7.17 10.71
CA VAL A 59 5.87 6.81 9.44
C VAL A 59 5.24 5.59 8.76
N ILE A 60 4.12 5.09 9.28
CA ILE A 60 3.39 3.97 8.67
C ILE A 60 2.00 4.40 8.22
N ALA A 61 1.50 3.80 7.15
CA ALA A 61 0.13 3.99 6.68
C ALA A 61 -0.53 2.63 6.40
N PRO A 62 -1.66 2.28 7.04
CA PRO A 62 -2.32 1.00 6.82
C PRO A 62 -2.92 0.88 5.41
N HIS A 63 -2.66 -0.23 4.71
CA HIS A 63 -3.18 -0.42 3.34
C HIS A 63 -4.71 -0.31 3.27
N ARG A 64 -5.42 -0.88 4.26
CA ARG A 64 -6.90 -0.91 4.33
C ARG A 64 -7.56 0.45 4.55
N GLN A 65 -6.78 1.48 4.89
CA GLN A 65 -7.28 2.85 5.01
C GLN A 65 -6.93 3.69 3.78
N MET A 66 -6.01 3.20 2.95
CA MET A 66 -5.51 3.88 1.75
C MET A 66 -6.22 3.42 0.48
N LEU A 67 -6.67 2.15 0.46
CA LEU A 67 -7.52 1.52 -0.55
C LEU A 67 -8.91 1.42 0.06
#